data_AF-A0AA35T4S4-F1
#
_entry.id   AF-A0AA35T4S4-F1
#
_cell.length_a   1.000
_cell.length_b   1.000
_cell.length_c   1.000
_cell.angle_alpha   90.00
_cell.angle_beta   90.00
_cell.angle_gamma   90.00
#
_symmetry.space_group_name_H-M   'P 1'
#
loop_
_entity.id
_entity.type
_entity.pdbx_description
1 polymer ?
#
loop_
_entity_poly.entity_id
_entity_poly.type
_entity_poly.pdbx_seq_one_letter_code
_entity_poly.pdbx_strand_id
1 'polypeptide(L)'
;MEDRARRVLRANLAKIKESKFDPVWLAEELFVVAIVGEEERVAAKDETVSKQHRRDELLDLVMGNGGESVFQTFVNILSSKRHMHWLAMDLKDEFLRQGGVWMKEEPLRISDDIPETHMTVGHGVSRTKVDLKNPTTPGCACTPRVTVLGLSVCLSVSLSMLILALQATRRPISVTIGFRTTQA
;
A
#
# COMPACT_ATOMS: atom_id res chain seq x y z
N MET A 1 24.82 -10.00 13.59
CA MET A 1 24.25 -8.90 14.37
C MET A 1 22.95 -8.51 13.71
N GLU A 2 21.86 -8.46 14.47
CA GLU A 2 20.55 -8.13 13.91
C GLU A 2 20.54 -6.69 13.42
N ASP A 3 20.12 -6.51 12.16
CA ASP A 3 20.10 -5.23 11.47
C ASP A 3 19.20 -4.23 12.21
N ARG A 4 19.69 -3.03 12.50
CA ARG A 4 18.93 -1.97 13.20
C ARG A 4 17.60 -1.70 12.49
N ALA A 5 17.65 -1.65 11.16
CA ALA A 5 16.48 -1.54 10.29
C ALA A 5 15.39 -2.56 10.63
N ARG A 6 15.76 -3.85 10.81
CA ARG A 6 14.80 -4.90 11.15
C ARG A 6 14.20 -4.71 12.54
N ARG A 7 14.99 -4.25 13.52
CA ARG A 7 14.45 -3.93 14.86
C ARG A 7 13.40 -2.82 14.79
N VAL A 8 13.66 -1.77 14.02
CA VAL A 8 12.72 -0.65 13.82
C VAL A 8 11.44 -1.12 13.15
N LEU A 9 11.55 -1.91 12.07
CA LEU A 9 10.39 -2.46 11.35
C LEU A 9 9.54 -3.37 12.24
N ARG A 10 10.17 -4.27 13.01
CA ARG A 10 9.45 -5.16 13.93
C ARG A 10 8.77 -4.40 15.06
N ALA A 11 9.44 -3.40 15.65
CA ALA A 11 8.87 -2.58 16.72
C ALA A 11 7.65 -1.77 16.25
N ASN A 12 7.59 -1.41 14.97
CA ASN A 12 6.52 -0.60 14.39
C ASN A 12 5.57 -1.38 13.47
N LEU A 13 5.68 -2.72 13.42
CA LEU A 13 4.91 -3.55 12.50
C LEU A 13 3.39 -3.37 12.66
N ALA A 14 2.92 -3.24 13.90
CA ALA A 14 1.50 -2.99 14.18
C ALA A 14 1.02 -1.68 13.53
N LYS A 15 1.75 -0.57 13.72
CA LYS A 15 1.45 0.72 13.10
C LYS A 15 1.47 0.66 11.57
N ILE A 16 2.46 -0.05 11.01
CA ILE A 16 2.58 -0.26 9.56
C ILE A 16 1.37 -1.05 9.02
N LYS A 17 0.90 -2.06 9.75
CA LYS A 17 -0.31 -2.82 9.37
C LYS A 17 -1.58 -1.97 9.50
N GLU A 18 -1.66 -1.07 10.47
CA GLU A 18 -2.80 -0.15 10.67
C GLU A 18 -2.94 0.91 9.59
N SER A 19 -1.87 1.31 8.89
CA SER A 19 -1.93 2.35 7.85
C SER A 19 -2.72 1.94 6.60
N LYS A 20 -3.17 0.67 6.52
CA LYS A 20 -4.03 0.12 5.45
C LYS A 20 -3.58 0.46 4.02
N PHE A 21 -2.26 0.51 3.79
CA PHE A 21 -1.71 0.74 2.46
C PHE A 21 -2.16 -0.35 1.47
N ASP A 22 -2.15 0.01 0.19
CA ASP A 22 -2.48 -0.92 -0.88
C ASP A 22 -1.26 -1.77 -1.26
N PRO A 23 -1.32 -3.12 -1.14
CA PRO A 23 -0.18 -3.98 -1.44
C PRO A 23 0.22 -3.92 -2.91
N VAL A 24 -0.73 -3.73 -3.84
CA VAL A 24 -0.43 -3.59 -5.26
C VAL A 24 0.43 -2.35 -5.51
N TRP A 25 0.01 -1.21 -4.97
CA TRP A 25 0.80 0.02 -5.03
C TRP A 25 2.20 -0.18 -4.44
N LEU A 26 2.30 -0.75 -3.23
CA LEU A 26 3.60 -0.93 -2.58
C LEU A 26 4.52 -1.86 -3.41
N ALA A 27 3.99 -2.94 -3.97
CA ALA A 27 4.76 -3.86 -4.79
C ALA A 27 5.29 -3.21 -6.08
N GLU A 28 4.50 -2.36 -6.74
CA GLU A 28 4.97 -1.60 -7.90
C GLU A 28 6.13 -0.66 -7.55
N GLU A 29 6.01 0.09 -6.44
CA GLU A 29 7.09 0.99 -6.01
C GLU A 29 8.36 0.21 -5.63
N LEU A 30 8.22 -0.91 -4.91
CA LEU A 30 9.34 -1.78 -4.53
C LEU A 30 10.01 -2.43 -5.74
N PHE A 31 9.25 -2.73 -6.80
CA PHE A 31 9.78 -3.27 -8.04
C PHE A 31 10.60 -2.23 -8.81
N VAL A 32 10.13 -0.97 -8.87
CA VAL A 32 10.85 0.14 -9.53
C VAL A 32 12.25 0.34 -8.91
N VAL A 33 12.37 0.16 -7.59
CA VAL A 33 13.66 0.27 -6.87
C VAL A 33 14.41 -1.06 -6.73
N ALA A 34 13.98 -2.11 -7.45
CA ALA A 34 14.60 -3.43 -7.47
C ALA A 34 14.73 -4.12 -6.08
N ILE A 35 13.81 -3.84 -5.15
CA ILE A 35 13.75 -4.54 -3.85
C ILE A 35 12.99 -5.88 -3.98
N VAL A 36 12.01 -5.95 -4.88
CA VAL A 36 11.24 -7.15 -5.20
C VAL A 36 11.34 -7.46 -6.70
N GLY A 37 11.19 -8.73 -7.07
CA GLY A 37 11.18 -9.18 -8.45
C GLY A 37 9.80 -9.13 -9.10
N GLU A 38 9.74 -9.56 -10.36
CA GLU A 38 8.49 -9.63 -11.12
C GLU A 38 7.51 -10.65 -10.50
N GLU A 39 8.01 -11.75 -9.94
CA GLU A 39 7.19 -12.79 -9.31
C GLU A 39 6.41 -12.23 -8.12
N GLU A 40 7.07 -11.51 -7.21
CA GLU A 40 6.44 -10.90 -6.05
C GLU A 40 5.49 -9.76 -6.46
N ARG A 41 5.85 -9.02 -7.51
CA ARG A 41 4.98 -7.97 -8.09
C ARG A 41 3.68 -8.56 -8.64
N VAL A 42 3.75 -9.69 -9.31
CA VAL A 42 2.58 -10.41 -9.84
C VAL A 42 1.76 -11.01 -8.69
N ALA A 43 2.41 -11.63 -7.69
CA ALA A 43 1.73 -12.18 -6.53
C ALA A 43 0.94 -11.11 -5.74
N ALA A 44 1.48 -9.89 -5.64
CA ALA A 44 0.77 -8.78 -5.00
C ALA A 44 -0.53 -8.37 -5.71
N LYS A 45 -0.69 -8.71 -7.00
CA LYS A 45 -1.90 -8.45 -7.80
C LYS A 45 -2.92 -9.57 -7.72
N ASP A 46 -2.58 -10.72 -7.15
CA ASP A 46 -3.49 -11.84 -7.04
C ASP A 46 -4.66 -11.54 -6.08
N GLU A 47 -5.84 -11.32 -6.64
CA GLU A 47 -7.05 -11.03 -5.89
C GLU A 47 -7.65 -12.25 -5.17
N THR A 48 -7.21 -13.47 -5.52
CA THR A 48 -7.62 -14.69 -4.80
C THR A 48 -7.05 -14.74 -3.39
N VAL A 49 -5.95 -14.02 -3.16
CA VAL A 49 -5.28 -13.90 -1.87
C VAL A 49 -5.78 -12.66 -1.12
N SER A 50 -6.07 -12.83 0.18
CA SER A 50 -6.55 -11.73 1.01
C SER A 50 -5.57 -10.54 1.00
N LYS A 51 -6.12 -9.33 0.95
CA LYS A 51 -5.31 -8.09 0.94
C LYS A 51 -4.34 -8.02 2.13
N GLN A 52 -4.78 -8.50 3.29
CA GLN A 52 -3.94 -8.52 4.49
C GLN A 52 -2.75 -9.47 4.36
N HIS A 53 -2.97 -10.66 3.78
CA HIS A 53 -1.89 -11.62 3.57
C HIS A 53 -0.84 -11.08 2.59
N ARG A 54 -1.27 -10.53 1.45
CA ARG A 54 -0.36 -9.90 0.47
C ARG A 54 0.48 -8.77 1.07
N ARG A 55 -0.12 -7.96 1.97
CA ARG A 55 0.62 -6.92 2.70
C ARG A 55 1.68 -7.51 3.63
N ASP A 56 1.31 -8.56 4.36
CA ASP A 56 2.21 -9.20 5.31
C ASP A 56 3.39 -9.85 4.58
N GLU A 57 3.16 -10.52 3.45
CA GLU A 57 4.23 -11.08 2.60
C GLU A 57 5.18 -9.99 2.08
N LEU A 58 4.66 -8.87 1.58
CA LEU A 58 5.51 -7.76 1.12
C LEU A 58 6.36 -7.16 2.26
N LEU A 59 5.81 -7.06 3.46
CA LEU A 59 6.57 -6.59 4.62
C LEU A 59 7.63 -7.59 5.04
N ASP A 60 7.32 -8.88 4.98
CA ASP A 60 8.27 -9.96 5.27
C ASP A 60 9.42 -9.96 4.26
N LEU A 61 9.16 -9.69 2.98
CA LEU A 61 10.17 -9.51 1.95
C LEU A 61 11.08 -8.30 2.24
N VAL A 62 10.50 -7.15 2.59
CA VAL A 62 11.27 -5.95 2.96
C VAL A 62 12.15 -6.22 4.19
N MET A 63 11.63 -6.95 5.18
CA MET A 63 12.39 -7.34 6.38
C MET A 63 13.44 -8.43 6.12
N GLY A 64 13.18 -9.33 5.17
CA GLY A 64 14.04 -10.45 4.81
C GLY A 64 15.21 -10.03 3.91
N ASN A 65 14.93 -9.21 2.90
CA ASN A 65 15.91 -8.69 1.94
C ASN A 65 16.68 -7.49 2.50
N GLY A 66 16.18 -6.85 3.56
CA GLY A 66 16.60 -5.51 3.93
C GLY A 66 17.81 -5.40 4.87
N GLY A 67 18.86 -4.76 4.35
CA GLY A 67 19.80 -3.95 5.14
C GLY A 67 19.30 -2.51 5.32
N GLU A 68 20.12 -1.64 5.94
CA GLU A 68 19.74 -0.24 6.21
C GLU A 68 19.35 0.55 4.95
N SER A 69 19.96 0.26 3.78
CA SER A 69 19.63 0.89 2.51
C SER A 69 18.19 0.59 2.07
N VAL A 70 17.80 -0.69 2.07
CA VAL A 70 16.43 -1.13 1.71
C VAL A 70 15.40 -0.51 2.64
N PHE A 71 15.72 -0.41 3.94
CA PHE A 71 14.86 0.26 4.91
C PHE A 71 14.69 1.76 4.62
N GLN A 72 15.78 2.48 4.33
CA GLN A 72 15.70 3.90 3.99
C GLN A 72 14.87 4.10 2.71
N THR A 73 15.07 3.27 1.69
CA THR A 73 14.26 3.29 0.47
C THR A 73 12.78 3.02 0.74
N PHE A 74 12.46 2.01 1.57
CA PHE A 74 11.08 1.72 1.97
C PHE A 74 10.43 2.92 2.69
N VAL A 75 11.15 3.55 3.62
CA VAL A 75 10.66 4.75 4.31
C VAL A 75 10.44 5.92 3.33
N ASN A 76 11.33 6.09 2.35
CA ASN A 76 11.16 7.09 1.30
C ASN A 76 9.92 6.82 0.45
N ILE A 77 9.66 5.56 0.06
CA ILE A 77 8.45 5.16 -0.65
C ILE A 77 7.20 5.50 0.17
N LEU A 78 7.19 5.18 1.48
CA LEU A 78 6.08 5.56 2.36
C LEU A 78 5.88 7.07 2.43
N SER A 79 6.98 7.84 2.45
CA SER A 79 6.95 9.30 2.51
C SER A 79 6.34 9.96 1.26
N SER A 80 6.39 9.28 0.11
CA SER A 80 5.81 9.74 -1.15
C SER A 80 4.28 9.83 -1.12
N LYS A 81 3.64 9.10 -0.21
CA LYS A 81 2.18 9.14 -0.02
C LYS A 81 1.83 10.03 1.17
N ARG A 82 1.10 11.10 0.91
CA ARG A 82 0.67 12.09 1.91
C ARG A 82 0.05 11.47 3.18
N HIS A 83 -0.76 10.43 3.06
CA HIS A 83 -1.43 9.78 4.20
C HIS A 83 -0.52 8.81 4.99
N MET A 84 0.68 8.49 4.47
CA MET A 84 1.69 7.66 5.13
C MET A 84 2.94 8.44 5.53
N HIS A 85 3.01 9.72 5.21
CA HIS A 85 4.14 10.58 5.55
C HIS A 85 4.45 10.59 7.06
N TRP A 86 3.41 10.60 7.91
CA TRP A 86 3.58 10.51 9.36
C TRP A 86 4.27 9.21 9.79
N LEU A 87 3.89 8.07 9.19
CA LEU A 87 4.48 6.77 9.48
C LEU A 87 5.94 6.73 9.01
N ALA A 88 6.23 7.32 7.86
CA ALA A 88 7.60 7.43 7.36
C ALA A 88 8.49 8.25 8.32
N MET A 89 7.98 9.35 8.87
CA MET A 89 8.72 10.15 9.87
C MET A 89 8.92 9.37 11.17
N ASP A 90 7.88 8.70 11.70
CA ASP A 90 7.99 7.84 12.88
C ASP A 90 9.09 6.77 12.72
N LEU A 91 9.13 6.10 11.57
CA LEU A 91 10.13 5.06 11.28
C LEU A 91 11.54 5.64 11.16
N LYS A 92 11.68 6.79 10.52
CA LYS A 92 12.94 7.50 10.38
C LYS A 92 13.49 7.93 11.75
N ASP A 93 12.65 8.53 12.59
CA ASP A 93 13.04 8.99 13.92
C ASP A 93 13.46 7.82 14.81
N GLU A 94 12.72 6.71 14.77
CA GLU A 94 13.09 5.51 15.52
C GLU A 94 14.41 4.91 15.02
N PHE A 95 14.67 4.94 13.71
CA PHE A 95 15.94 4.51 13.16
C PHE A 95 17.12 5.38 13.60
N LEU A 96 16.98 6.70 13.57
CA LEU A 96 17.98 7.64 14.08
C LEU A 96 18.22 7.45 15.59
N ARG A 97 17.16 7.21 16.36
CA ARG A 97 17.23 6.93 17.80
C ARG A 97 18.01 5.66 18.12
N GLN A 98 17.95 4.65 17.26
CA GLN A 98 18.73 3.41 17.36
C GLN A 98 20.20 3.60 16.92
N GLY A 99 20.64 4.84 16.66
CA GLY A 99 21.97 5.18 16.18
C GLY A 99 22.17 4.91 14.69
N GLY A 100 21.08 4.79 13.92
CA GLY A 100 21.14 4.68 12.47
C GLY A 100 21.60 5.99 11.83
N VAL A 101 22.34 5.91 10.73
CA VAL A 101 22.74 7.09 9.95
C VAL A 101 21.80 7.22 8.76
N TRP A 102 21.09 8.34 8.67
CA TRP A 102 20.27 8.64 7.51
C TRP A 102 21.16 9.20 6.39
N MET A 103 21.30 8.46 5.29
CA MET A 103 22.08 8.96 4.16
C MET A 103 21.34 10.19 3.61
N LYS A 104 22.05 11.31 3.45
CA LYS A 104 21.52 12.41 2.66
C LYS A 104 21.38 11.88 1.25
N GLU A 105 20.20 11.98 0.66
CA GLU A 105 20.05 11.77 -0.78
C GLU A 105 21.05 12.70 -1.47
N GLU A 106 22.11 12.13 -2.07
CA GLU A 106 22.78 12.87 -3.11
C GLU A 106 21.69 13.11 -4.17
N PRO A 107 21.37 14.37 -4.50
CA PRO A 107 20.46 14.60 -5.60
C PRO A 107 21.05 13.85 -6.79
N LEU A 108 20.23 13.06 -7.50
CA LEU A 108 20.62 12.48 -8.78
C LEU A 108 21.20 13.61 -9.63
N ARG A 109 22.54 13.72 -9.65
CA ARG A 109 23.25 14.59 -10.57
C ARG A 109 23.04 13.92 -11.92
N ILE A 110 22.03 14.39 -12.65
CA ILE A 110 22.01 14.22 -14.09
C ILE A 110 23.29 14.90 -14.56
N SER A 111 24.29 14.10 -14.90
CA SER A 111 25.50 14.60 -15.54
C SER A 111 25.04 15.28 -16.83
N ASP A 112 25.31 16.58 -16.97
CA ASP A 112 25.06 17.36 -18.19
C ASP A 112 25.95 16.90 -19.39
N ASP A 113 26.52 15.69 -19.34
CA ASP A 113 27.23 15.07 -20.46
C ASP A 113 26.25 14.40 -21.44
N ILE A 114 25.18 15.11 -21.80
CA ILE A 114 24.47 14.84 -23.05
C ILE A 114 25.29 15.54 -24.13
N PRO A 115 25.92 14.81 -25.08
CA PRO A 115 26.64 15.47 -26.17
C PRO A 115 25.66 16.37 -26.92
N GLU A 116 25.92 17.68 -26.93
CA GLU A 116 25.20 18.65 -27.75
C GLU A 116 25.29 18.20 -29.21
N THR A 117 24.27 17.48 -29.65
CA THR A 117 24.16 17.06 -31.03
C THR A 117 23.59 18.28 -31.75
N HIS A 118 24.46 19.09 -32.33
CA HIS A 118 24.06 20.20 -33.19
C HIS A 118 23.22 19.64 -34.35
N MET A 119 21.90 19.66 -34.20
CA MET A 119 21.00 19.49 -35.33
C MET A 119 20.98 20.79 -36.11
N THR A 120 21.64 20.78 -37.27
CA THR A 120 21.51 21.81 -38.30
C THR A 120 20.07 21.80 -38.83
N VAL A 121 19.25 22.73 -38.35
CA VAL A 121 17.91 22.98 -38.89
C VAL A 121 18.07 23.61 -40.28
N GLY A 122 17.93 22.78 -41.32
CA GLY A 122 17.75 23.24 -42.68
C GLY A 122 16.44 24.01 -42.83
N HIS A 123 16.53 25.28 -43.22
CA HIS A 123 15.41 26.08 -43.70
C HIS A 123 14.85 25.44 -44.99
N GLY A 124 13.56 25.08 -45.00
CA GLY A 124 13.01 24.28 -46.09
C GLY A 124 11.48 24.25 -46.20
N VAL A 125 10.86 25.42 -46.37
CA VAL A 125 9.72 25.65 -47.29
C VAL A 125 8.28 25.24 -46.88
N SER A 126 7.40 26.21 -47.16
CA SER A 126 5.97 26.18 -47.48
C SER A 126 4.91 26.07 -46.38
N ARG A 127 4.45 27.27 -46.01
CA ARG A 127 3.14 27.57 -45.44
C ARG A 127 2.02 27.08 -46.36
N THR A 128 1.27 26.07 -45.93
CA THR A 128 -0.11 25.87 -46.40
C THR A 128 -1.04 26.43 -45.33
N LYS A 129 -1.72 27.52 -45.67
CA LYS A 129 -2.77 28.12 -44.84
C LYS A 129 -3.95 27.15 -44.78
N VAL A 130 -4.29 26.67 -43.59
CA VAL A 130 -5.57 26.01 -43.33
C VAL A 130 -6.46 27.05 -42.67
N ASP A 131 -7.45 27.53 -43.42
CA ASP A 131 -8.52 28.39 -42.91
C ASP A 131 -9.47 27.57 -42.01
N LEU A 132 -9.38 27.77 -40.70
CA LEU A 132 -10.36 27.28 -39.72
C LEU A 132 -11.50 28.30 -39.60
N LYS A 133 -12.55 28.09 -40.40
CA LYS A 133 -13.86 28.70 -40.16
C LYS A 133 -14.55 27.99 -38.98
N ASN A 134 -14.73 28.71 -37.87
CA ASN A 134 -15.86 28.50 -36.94
C ASN A 134 -17.18 28.68 -37.73
N PRO A 135 -18.31 27.99 -37.40
CA PRO A 135 -18.97 27.98 -36.08
C PRO A 135 -19.58 26.58 -35.72
N THR A 136 -20.18 26.23 -34.57
CA THR A 136 -21.43 26.75 -33.97
C THR A 136 -21.70 25.97 -32.66
N THR A 137 -21.88 26.65 -31.54
CA THR A 137 -22.80 26.26 -30.43
C THR A 137 -24.17 26.88 -30.73
N PRO A 138 -25.36 26.43 -30.24
CA PRO A 138 -25.61 25.78 -28.94
C PRO A 138 -26.69 24.66 -28.95
N GLY A 139 -26.78 23.91 -27.85
CA GLY A 139 -27.88 22.95 -27.63
C GLY A 139 -28.08 22.66 -26.15
N CYS A 140 -28.99 23.42 -25.53
CA CYS A 140 -29.50 23.23 -24.18
C CYS A 140 -30.60 22.16 -24.21
N ALA A 141 -30.59 21.18 -23.29
CA ALA A 141 -31.78 20.37 -22.99
C ALA A 141 -31.70 19.75 -21.59
N CYS A 142 -32.45 20.38 -20.67
CA CYS A 142 -33.36 19.79 -19.69
C CYS A 142 -32.90 18.60 -18.81
N THR A 143 -32.74 18.92 -17.53
CA THR A 143 -32.97 18.01 -16.40
C THR A 143 -34.38 17.42 -16.41
N PRO A 144 -34.55 16.21 -15.84
CA PRO A 144 -35.65 15.98 -14.91
C PRO A 144 -35.14 15.68 -13.50
N ARG A 145 -35.68 16.45 -12.55
CA ARG A 145 -35.81 16.05 -11.14
C ARG A 145 -36.55 14.72 -11.09
N VAL A 146 -35.94 13.69 -10.52
CA VAL A 146 -36.70 12.57 -9.94
C VAL A 146 -36.38 12.53 -8.45
N THR A 147 -37.23 13.23 -7.71
CA THR A 147 -37.47 13.02 -6.29
C THR A 147 -38.06 11.61 -6.12
N VAL A 148 -37.34 10.69 -5.47
CA VAL A 148 -37.97 9.50 -4.87
C VAL A 148 -37.93 9.68 -3.36
N LEU A 149 -39.00 10.27 -2.85
CA LEU A 149 -39.36 10.24 -1.43
C LEU A 149 -40.11 8.94 -1.15
N GLY A 150 -39.66 8.20 -0.15
CA GLY A 150 -40.58 7.71 0.88
C GLY A 150 -41.10 6.28 0.78
N LEU A 151 -40.73 5.52 1.82
CA LEU A 151 -41.58 4.63 2.63
C LEU A 151 -41.99 3.29 2.00
N SER A 152 -41.46 2.16 2.51
CA SER A 152 -41.98 1.37 3.65
C SER A 152 -42.87 0.22 3.15
N VAL A 153 -42.99 -0.86 3.95
CA VAL A 153 -43.89 -2.06 3.81
C VAL A 153 -43.23 -3.22 3.03
N CYS A 154 -43.13 -4.49 3.48
CA CYS A 154 -43.59 -5.21 4.67
C CYS A 154 -42.83 -6.54 4.89
N LEU A 155 -42.61 -6.89 6.17
CA LEU A 155 -42.91 -8.18 6.82
C LEU A 155 -42.66 -9.53 6.09
N SER A 156 -41.66 -10.25 6.60
CA SER A 156 -41.75 -11.61 7.21
C SER A 156 -42.21 -12.87 6.42
N VAL A 157 -41.56 -13.98 6.78
CA VAL A 157 -42.04 -15.39 6.89
C VAL A 157 -41.36 -16.44 5.98
N SER A 158 -40.38 -17.13 6.60
CA SER A 158 -40.18 -18.59 6.73
C SER A 158 -39.84 -19.51 5.55
N LEU A 159 -38.71 -20.23 5.72
CA LEU A 159 -38.60 -21.70 5.93
C LEU A 159 -37.10 -22.04 6.04
N SER A 160 -36.45 -22.35 7.16
CA SER A 160 -36.61 -23.45 8.13
C SER A 160 -36.76 -24.85 7.52
N MET A 161 -35.64 -25.49 7.19
CA MET A 161 -35.45 -26.94 7.34
C MET A 161 -33.96 -27.30 7.45
N LEU A 162 -33.62 -28.03 8.54
CA LEU A 162 -32.34 -28.71 8.84
C LEU A 162 -31.12 -27.78 8.91
N ILE A 163 -30.48 -27.53 10.06
CA ILE A 163 -29.69 -28.51 10.82
C ILE A 163 -29.82 -28.21 12.32
N LEU A 164 -30.57 -29.05 13.04
CA LEU A 164 -30.56 -29.14 14.49
C LEU A 164 -30.91 -30.58 14.88
N ALA A 165 -29.95 -31.50 14.72
CA ALA A 165 -29.94 -32.80 15.40
C ALA A 165 -28.63 -33.56 15.11
N LEU A 166 -27.52 -33.17 15.76
CA LEU A 166 -26.62 -34.18 16.30
C LEU A 166 -26.03 -33.68 17.60
N GLN A 167 -26.72 -34.08 18.67
CA GLN A 167 -26.20 -34.13 20.02
C GLN A 167 -24.92 -34.98 20.05
N ALA A 168 -24.01 -34.61 20.95
CA ALA A 168 -23.42 -35.48 21.98
C ALA A 168 -21.90 -35.29 22.12
N THR A 169 -21.53 -34.72 23.28
CA THR A 169 -20.23 -34.84 23.98
C THR A 169 -19.00 -34.23 23.32
N ARG A 170 -18.54 -33.06 23.82
CA ARG A 170 -17.18 -32.85 24.40
C ARG A 170 -17.22 -31.63 25.35
N ARG A 171 -17.34 -31.89 26.66
CA ARG A 171 -17.18 -30.87 27.70
C ARG A 171 -15.70 -30.44 27.78
N PRO A 172 -15.36 -29.15 27.85
CA PRO A 172 -14.02 -28.72 28.24
C PRO A 172 -13.81 -28.99 29.74
N ILE A 173 -12.78 -29.77 30.08
CA ILE A 173 -12.33 -30.00 31.45
C ILE A 173 -11.51 -28.78 31.89
N SER A 174 -11.99 -28.03 32.89
CA SER A 174 -11.17 -27.04 33.60
C SER A 174 -10.34 -27.76 34.66
N VAL A 175 -9.01 -27.70 34.54
CA VAL A 175 -8.08 -28.15 35.58
C VAL A 175 -7.57 -26.93 36.33
N THR A 176 -8.04 -26.73 37.57
CA THR A 176 -7.54 -25.71 38.49
C THR A 176 -6.49 -26.35 39.40
N ILE A 177 -5.20 -26.01 39.22
CA ILE A 177 -4.14 -26.42 40.13
C ILE A 177 -3.97 -25.33 41.19
N GLY A 178 -4.45 -25.60 42.41
CA GLY A 178 -4.22 -24.73 43.55
C GLY A 178 -2.92 -25.07 44.26
N PHE A 179 -1.95 -24.15 44.26
CA PHE A 179 -0.74 -24.28 45.08
C PHE A 179 -1.02 -23.73 46.49
N ARG A 180 -1.06 -24.62 47.50
CA ARG A 180 -1.00 -24.25 48.91
C ARG A 180 0.46 -24.23 49.34
N THR A 181 1.04 -23.04 49.49
CA THR A 181 2.32 -22.88 50.17
C THR A 181 2.07 -22.80 51.68
N THR A 182 2.66 -23.72 52.43
CA THR A 182 2.67 -23.70 53.90
C THR A 182 4.02 -23.11 54.29
N GLN A 183 4.04 -21.98 55.00
CA GLN A 183 5.27 -21.42 55.55
C GLN A 183 5.63 -22.16 56.84
N ALA A 184 6.91 -22.52 56.98
CA ALA A 184 7.59 -22.85 58.23
C ALA A 184 8.96 -22.16 58.20
#